data_AF-A0A7S4GFF3-F1
#
_entry.id   AF-A0A7S4GFF3-F1
#
_cell.length_a   1.000
_cell.length_b   1.000
_cell.length_c   1.000
_cell.angle_alpha   90.00
_cell.angle_beta   90.00
_cell.angle_gamma   90.00
#
_symmetry.space_group_name_H-M   'P 1'
#
loop_
_entity.id
_entity.type
_entity.pdbx_description
1 polymer ?
#
loop_
_entity_poly.entity_id
_entity_poly.type
_entity_poly.pdbx_seq_one_letter_code
_entity_poly.pdbx_strand_id
1 'polypeptide(L)'
;MRREAVELTLEAAQWARDLGADELVMWSAYDGYDYALQVDYRQIWDRTVAGFQEVCDAFPDLKVSLEYKPTDENTRFFAVPSTGASLWLLRDVNRPNMGLTLDIGHCLMAGENPAQSVAMVGTHGKLFGVQLNDGYGRLG
;
A
#
# COMPACT_ATOMS: atom_id res chain seq x y z
N MET A 1 8.29 -1.10 18.59
CA MET A 1 8.36 -1.16 17.11
C MET A 1 6.99 -1.10 16.40
N ARG A 2 6.13 -2.14 16.35
CA ARG A 2 4.85 -2.03 15.57
C ARG A 2 3.97 -0.85 16.02
N ARG A 3 3.79 -0.71 17.34
CA ARG A 3 2.96 0.38 17.88
C ARG A 3 3.52 1.75 17.50
N GLU A 4 4.82 1.95 17.67
CA GLU A 4 5.54 3.17 17.26
C GLU A 4 5.37 3.47 15.76
N ALA A 5 5.41 2.46 14.89
CA ALA A 5 5.20 2.67 13.45
C ALA A 5 3.78 3.13 13.11
N VAL A 6 2.77 2.61 13.82
CA VAL A 6 1.38 3.07 13.68
C VAL A 6 1.24 4.49 14.23
N GLU A 7 1.84 4.79 15.38
CA GLU A 7 1.82 6.13 15.98
C GLU A 7 2.46 7.17 15.04
N LEU A 8 3.61 6.86 14.45
CA LEU A 8 4.26 7.70 13.43
C LEU A 8 3.34 7.94 12.23
N THR A 9 2.59 6.93 11.80
CA THR A 9 1.64 7.05 10.69
C THR A 9 0.45 7.94 11.06
N LEU A 10 -0.07 7.83 12.28
CA LEU A 10 -1.14 8.68 12.79
C LEU A 10 -0.68 10.14 12.92
N GLU A 11 0.56 10.37 13.34
CA GLU A 11 1.18 11.70 13.34
C GLU A 11 1.31 12.27 11.92
N ALA A 12 1.73 11.45 10.95
CA ALA A 12 1.77 11.87 9.54
C ALA A 12 0.37 12.20 8.98
N ALA A 13 -0.65 11.44 9.34
CA ALA A 13 -2.04 11.73 8.98
C ALA A 13 -2.52 13.06 9.59
N GLN A 14 -2.15 13.33 10.84
CA GLN A 14 -2.42 14.60 11.48
C GLN A 14 -1.76 15.76 10.73
N TRP A 15 -0.50 15.62 10.34
CA TRP A 15 0.21 16.62 9.53
C TRP A 15 -0.44 16.82 8.16
N ALA A 16 -0.84 15.75 7.47
CA ALA A 16 -1.55 15.83 6.20
C ALA A 16 -2.81 16.70 6.34
N ARG A 17 -3.60 16.48 7.39
CA ARG A 17 -4.77 17.30 7.69
C ARG A 17 -4.42 18.76 7.99
N ASP A 18 -3.42 19.00 8.83
CA ASP A 18 -3.02 20.36 9.23
C ASP A 18 -2.45 21.17 8.05
N LEU A 19 -1.85 20.49 7.07
CA LEU A 19 -1.37 21.08 5.82
C LEU A 19 -2.46 21.19 4.74
N GLY A 20 -3.67 20.69 4.99
CA GLY A 20 -4.77 20.70 4.04
C GLY A 20 -4.59 19.72 2.87
N ALA A 21 -3.83 18.64 3.06
CA ALA A 21 -3.73 17.56 2.08
C ALA A 21 -4.97 16.66 2.12
N ASP A 22 -5.41 16.22 0.93
CA ASP A 22 -6.60 15.36 0.77
C ASP A 22 -6.29 13.86 0.93
N GLU A 23 -5.01 13.49 0.92
CA GLU A 23 -4.55 12.10 0.89
C GLU A 23 -3.25 11.89 1.68
N LEU A 24 -3.21 10.80 2.45
CA LEU A 24 -2.00 10.20 3.00
C LEU A 24 -1.63 8.97 2.19
N VAL A 25 -0.50 9.05 1.48
CA VAL A 25 0.08 7.91 0.76
C VAL A 25 1.04 7.17 1.68
N MET A 26 0.86 5.87 1.82
CA MET A 26 1.71 5.00 2.62
C MET A 26 2.46 4.01 1.72
N TRP A 27 3.79 4.12 1.69
CA TRP A 27 4.66 3.09 1.14
C TRP A 27 5.27 2.26 2.28
N SER A 28 4.84 1.01 2.40
CA SER A 28 5.20 0.12 3.51
C SER A 28 6.56 -0.56 3.29
N ALA A 29 7.63 0.22 3.12
CA ALA A 29 8.96 -0.20 2.66
C ALA A 29 9.57 -1.42 3.39
N TYR A 30 9.21 -1.64 4.66
CA TYR A 30 9.75 -2.69 5.52
C TYR A 30 8.75 -3.83 5.83
N ASP A 31 7.53 -3.77 5.30
CA ASP A 31 6.48 -4.75 5.58
C ASP A 31 6.60 -5.97 4.66
N GLY A 32 7.53 -6.86 4.98
CA GLY A 32 7.80 -8.07 4.21
C GLY A 32 8.79 -9.03 4.87
N TYR A 33 9.52 -9.78 4.04
CA TYR A 33 10.47 -10.80 4.44
C TYR A 33 11.46 -11.12 3.31
N ASP A 34 12.53 -11.85 3.60
CA ASP A 34 13.63 -12.13 2.67
C ASP A 34 13.76 -13.60 2.29
N TYR A 35 13.32 -14.48 3.18
CA TYR A 35 13.42 -15.93 3.03
C TYR A 35 12.06 -16.59 3.13
N ALA A 36 11.90 -17.68 2.38
CA ALA A 36 10.74 -18.55 2.56
C ALA A 36 10.73 -19.10 3.99
N LEU A 37 9.54 -19.12 4.60
CA LEU A 37 9.27 -19.60 5.96
C LEU A 37 9.88 -18.75 7.09
N GLN A 38 10.33 -17.52 6.78
CA GLN A 38 10.87 -16.59 7.79
C GLN A 38 9.80 -16.05 8.74
N VAL A 39 8.56 -15.92 8.27
CA VAL A 39 7.47 -15.25 8.97
C VAL A 39 6.19 -16.07 8.94
N ASP A 40 5.28 -15.78 9.87
CA ASP A 40 3.89 -16.22 9.74
C ASP A 40 3.15 -15.29 8.78
N TYR A 41 2.90 -15.80 7.57
CA TYR A 41 2.28 -15.04 6.48
C TYR A 41 0.89 -14.51 6.82
N ARG A 42 0.10 -15.26 7.61
CA ARG A 42 -1.24 -14.80 8.03
C ARG A 42 -1.11 -13.69 9.04
N GLN A 43 -0.20 -13.86 10.00
CA GLN A 43 0.04 -12.84 11.02
C GLN A 43 0.50 -11.51 10.43
N ILE A 44 1.41 -11.51 9.44
CA ILE A 44 1.83 -10.25 8.79
C ILE A 44 0.66 -9.60 8.05
N TRP A 45 -0.14 -10.39 7.33
CA TRP A 45 -1.31 -9.90 6.60
C TRP A 45 -2.32 -9.25 7.54
N ASP A 46 -2.71 -9.95 8.60
CA ASP A 46 -3.67 -9.47 9.60
C ASP A 46 -3.17 -8.20 10.28
N ARG A 47 -1.86 -8.08 10.52
CA ARG A 47 -1.25 -6.88 11.10
C ARG A 47 -1.27 -5.70 10.14
N THR A 48 -1.04 -5.92 8.84
CA THR A 48 -1.13 -4.91 7.79
C THR A 48 -2.57 -4.41 7.69
N VAL A 49 -3.55 -5.32 7.60
CA VAL A 49 -4.99 -4.97 7.58
C VAL A 49 -5.37 -4.14 8.80
N ALA A 50 -5.01 -4.59 10.00
CA ALA A 50 -5.33 -3.89 11.24
C ALA A 50 -4.66 -2.51 11.33
N GLY A 51 -3.44 -2.34 10.79
CA GLY A 51 -2.75 -1.06 10.75
C GLY A 51 -3.48 -0.03 9.90
N PHE A 52 -3.86 -0.41 8.68
CA PHE A 52 -4.64 0.47 7.80
C PHE A 52 -6.03 0.78 8.37
N GLN A 53 -6.70 -0.19 8.99
CA GLN A 53 -7.99 0.04 9.66
C GLN A 53 -7.85 1.09 10.76
N GLU A 54 -6.81 0.99 11.60
CA GLU A 54 -6.59 1.95 12.69
C GLU A 54 -6.37 3.38 12.17
N VAL A 55 -5.58 3.56 11.11
CA VAL A 55 -5.35 4.89 10.50
C VAL A 55 -6.63 5.42 9.85
N CYS A 56 -7.33 4.58 9.08
CA CYS A 56 -8.59 4.96 8.43
C CYS A 56 -9.68 5.34 9.44
N ASP A 57 -9.77 4.61 10.56
CA ASP A 57 -10.77 4.84 11.61
C ASP A 57 -10.45 6.10 12.43
N ALA A 58 -9.16 6.44 12.59
CA ALA A 58 -8.73 7.66 13.26
C ALA A 58 -8.95 8.92 12.40
N PHE A 59 -8.85 8.80 11.06
CA PHE A 59 -8.99 9.90 10.10
C PHE A 59 -10.00 9.56 8.99
N PRO A 60 -11.31 9.43 9.31
CA PRO A 60 -12.33 8.98 8.37
C PRO A 60 -12.59 9.96 7.21
N ASP A 61 -12.16 11.22 7.35
CA ASP A 61 -12.24 12.29 6.38
C ASP A 61 -11.05 12.33 5.41
N LEU A 62 -9.92 11.72 5.77
CA LEU A 62 -8.70 11.69 4.96
C LEU A 62 -8.66 10.45 4.07
N LYS A 63 -8.32 10.61 2.79
CA LYS A 63 -8.02 9.44 1.95
C LYS A 63 -6.71 8.81 2.41
N VAL A 64 -6.71 7.51 2.63
CA VAL A 64 -5.51 6.74 2.93
C VAL A 64 -5.26 5.81 1.76
N SER A 65 -4.06 5.81 1.22
CA SER A 65 -3.71 4.91 0.13
C SER A 65 -2.45 4.09 0.42
N LEU A 66 -2.48 2.83 -0.02
CA LEU A 66 -1.28 2.03 -0.13
C LEU A 66 -0.63 2.29 -1.50
N GLU A 67 0.66 2.58 -1.48
CA GLU A 67 1.55 2.43 -2.62
C GLU A 67 2.32 1.11 -2.47
N TYR A 68 1.90 0.08 -3.21
CA TYR A 68 2.54 -1.23 -3.10
C TYR A 68 3.87 -1.26 -3.87
N LYS A 69 4.77 -2.17 -3.48
CA LYS A 69 6.00 -2.47 -4.23
C LYS A 69 6.29 -3.97 -4.15
N PRO A 70 6.73 -4.64 -5.23
CA PRO A 70 6.99 -6.08 -5.22
C PRO A 70 8.27 -6.48 -4.46
N THR A 71 9.31 -5.65 -4.52
CA THR A 71 10.64 -5.89 -3.98
C THR A 71 11.42 -4.58 -3.85
N ASP A 72 12.37 -4.53 -2.93
CA ASP A 72 13.24 -3.40 -2.65
C ASP A 72 14.59 -3.90 -2.11
N GLU A 73 15.59 -3.02 -2.03
CA GLU A 73 16.86 -3.32 -1.37
C GLU A 73 16.71 -3.62 0.12
N ASN A 74 15.67 -3.06 0.76
CA ASN A 74 15.36 -3.29 2.17
C ASN A 74 14.45 -4.50 2.43
N THR A 75 13.68 -4.93 1.43
CA THR A 75 12.66 -5.97 1.55
C THR A 75 12.56 -6.76 0.26
N ARG A 76 12.97 -8.04 0.26
CA ARG A 76 12.91 -8.87 -0.95
C ARG A 76 11.49 -9.29 -1.35
N PHE A 77 10.64 -9.62 -0.39
CA PHE A 77 9.26 -10.05 -0.60
C PHE A 77 8.30 -9.24 0.28
N PHE A 78 7.55 -8.33 -0.33
CA PHE A 78 6.55 -7.54 0.38
C PHE A 78 5.31 -8.37 0.71
N ALA A 79 4.65 -8.05 1.83
CA ALA A 79 3.37 -8.65 2.21
C ALA A 79 2.28 -8.37 1.15
N VAL A 80 2.35 -7.22 0.48
CA VAL A 80 1.43 -6.78 -0.57
C VAL A 80 2.25 -6.43 -1.82
N PRO A 81 2.54 -7.39 -2.71
CA PRO A 81 3.54 -7.19 -3.76
C PRO A 81 2.97 -6.81 -5.14
N SER A 82 1.66 -6.68 -5.30
CA SER A 82 1.02 -6.52 -6.62
C SER A 82 -0.30 -5.74 -6.52
N THR A 83 -0.83 -5.32 -7.67
CA THR A 83 -2.17 -4.73 -7.76
C THR A 83 -3.25 -5.72 -7.28
N GLY A 84 -3.11 -7.01 -7.62
CA GLY A 84 -4.06 -8.03 -7.20
C GLY A 84 -4.10 -8.22 -5.68
N ALA A 85 -2.92 -8.31 -5.04
CA ALA A 85 -2.82 -8.37 -3.59
C ALA A 85 -3.35 -7.08 -2.94
N SER A 86 -3.09 -5.93 -3.55
CA SER A 86 -3.56 -4.64 -3.05
C SER A 86 -5.10 -4.54 -3.08
N LEU A 87 -5.75 -4.99 -4.15
CA LEU A 87 -7.22 -5.07 -4.22
C LEU A 87 -7.79 -6.02 -3.16
N TRP A 88 -7.09 -7.13 -2.86
CA TRP A 88 -7.48 -8.03 -1.77
C TRP A 88 -7.33 -7.37 -0.40
N LEU A 89 -6.25 -6.60 -0.18
CA LEU A 89 -6.06 -5.80 1.03
C LEU A 89 -7.19 -4.78 1.21
N LEU A 90 -7.56 -4.04 0.16
CA LEU A 90 -8.67 -3.08 0.22
C LEU A 90 -9.97 -3.74 0.71
N ARG A 91 -10.25 -4.95 0.21
CA ARG A 91 -11.43 -5.73 0.61
C ARG A 91 -11.37 -6.09 2.09
N ASP A 92 -10.22 -6.52 2.60
CA ASP A 92 -10.08 -6.96 4.00
C ASP A 92 -10.03 -5.77 4.98
N VAL A 93 -9.40 -4.65 4.58
CA VAL A 93 -9.44 -3.39 5.34
C VAL A 93 -10.88 -2.89 5.44
N ASN A 94 -11.63 -2.94 4.34
CA ASN A 94 -13.05 -2.62 4.27
C ASN A 94 -13.38 -1.26 4.92
N ARG A 95 -12.74 -0.20 4.43
CA ARG A 95 -13.03 1.19 4.82
C ARG A 95 -13.29 2.07 3.59
N PRO A 96 -14.23 3.02 3.68
CA PRO A 96 -14.62 3.84 2.54
C PRO A 96 -13.47 4.73 2.05
N ASN A 97 -12.67 5.24 2.98
CA ASN A 97 -11.54 6.14 2.74
C ASN A 97 -10.20 5.43 2.46
N MET A 98 -10.18 4.10 2.36
CA MET A 98 -8.99 3.35 1.94
C MET A 98 -8.99 3.17 0.41
N GLY A 99 -7.87 3.43 -0.25
CA GLY A 99 -7.65 3.27 -1.69
C GLY A 99 -6.19 2.91 -2.02
N LEU A 100 -5.79 3.11 -3.27
CA LEU A 100 -4.44 2.83 -3.77
C LEU A 100 -3.88 4.02 -4.53
N THR A 101 -2.58 4.21 -4.38
CA THR A 101 -1.77 5.05 -5.25
C THR A 101 -0.82 4.15 -6.01
N LEU A 102 -0.98 4.15 -7.34
CA LEU A 102 -0.20 3.25 -8.21
C LEU A 102 1.04 3.95 -8.71
N ASP A 103 2.20 3.38 -8.40
CA ASP A 103 3.46 3.76 -8.99
C ASP A 103 3.74 2.93 -10.26
N ILE A 104 4.03 3.60 -11.37
CA ILE A 104 4.23 2.93 -12.67
C ILE A 104 5.48 2.03 -12.66
N GLY A 105 6.58 2.49 -12.06
CA GLY A 105 7.79 1.71 -11.89
C GLY A 105 7.54 0.46 -11.05
N HIS A 106 6.77 0.56 -9.97
CA HIS A 106 6.41 -0.59 -9.13
C HIS A 106 5.55 -1.61 -9.90
N CYS A 107 4.59 -1.14 -10.71
CA CYS A 107 3.80 -2.01 -11.59
C CYS A 107 4.73 -2.77 -12.57
N LEU A 108 5.66 -2.07 -13.21
CA LEU A 108 6.62 -2.67 -14.14
C LEU A 108 7.53 -3.69 -13.43
N MET A 109 8.05 -3.35 -12.24
CA MET A 109 8.84 -4.26 -11.40
C MET A 109 8.07 -5.53 -11.02
N ALA A 110 6.75 -5.42 -10.84
CA ALA A 110 5.87 -6.54 -10.52
C ALA A 110 5.52 -7.39 -11.76
N GLY A 111 6.00 -7.00 -12.94
CA GLY A 111 5.69 -7.66 -14.21
C GLY A 111 4.25 -7.38 -14.68
N GLU A 112 3.64 -6.31 -14.21
CA GLU A 112 2.27 -5.94 -14.55
C GLU A 112 2.20 -5.02 -15.77
N ASN A 113 1.05 -4.99 -16.42
CA ASN A 113 0.71 -3.92 -17.36
C ASN A 113 0.11 -2.75 -16.56
N PRO A 114 0.79 -1.60 -16.43
CA PRO A 114 0.30 -0.50 -15.59
C PRO A 114 -1.07 0.03 -16.01
N ALA A 115 -1.38 0.03 -17.31
CA ALA A 115 -2.68 0.46 -17.81
C ALA A 115 -3.81 -0.49 -17.37
N GLN A 116 -3.54 -1.79 -17.34
CA GLN A 116 -4.47 -2.77 -16.80
C GLN A 116 -4.65 -2.58 -15.29
N SER A 117 -3.57 -2.37 -14.55
CA SER A 117 -3.61 -2.14 -13.10
C SER A 117 -4.42 -0.89 -12.74
N VAL A 118 -4.19 0.23 -13.44
CA VAL A 118 -4.99 1.46 -13.33
C VAL A 118 -6.46 1.21 -13.63
N ALA A 119 -6.79 0.49 -14.71
CA ALA A 119 -8.18 0.21 -15.08
C ALA A 119 -8.90 -0.66 -14.03
N MET A 120 -8.22 -1.68 -13.49
CA MET A 120 -8.77 -2.55 -12.46
C MET A 120 -9.07 -1.79 -11.18
N VAL A 121 -8.10 -1.03 -10.66
CA VAL A 121 -8.27 -0.24 -9.43
C VAL A 121 -9.31 0.88 -9.63
N GLY A 122 -9.28 1.54 -10.79
CA GLY A 122 -10.23 2.57 -11.16
C GLY A 122 -11.68 2.07 -11.21
N THR A 123 -11.91 0.83 -11.68
CA THR A 123 -13.25 0.22 -11.72
C THR A 123 -13.89 0.09 -10.33
N HIS A 124 -13.09 -0.02 -9.28
CA HIS A 124 -13.57 -0.06 -7.90
C HIS A 124 -13.75 1.33 -7.27
N GLY A 125 -13.41 2.42 -7.98
CA GLY A 125 -13.41 3.78 -7.42
C GLY A 125 -12.34 3.96 -6.33
N LYS A 126 -11.29 3.14 -6.36
CA LYS A 126 -10.25 3.08 -5.31
C LYS A 126 -8.87 3.57 -5.78
N LEU A 127 -8.78 4.14 -6.98
CA LEU A 127 -7.55 4.76 -7.48
C LEU A 127 -7.52 6.22 -7.01
N PHE A 128 -6.69 6.53 -6.02
CA PHE A 128 -6.60 7.87 -5.44
C PHE A 128 -5.49 8.70 -6.08
N GLY A 129 -4.36 8.06 -6.39
CA GLY A 129 -3.23 8.68 -7.07
C GLY A 129 -2.54 7.77 -8.08
N VAL A 130 -1.74 8.39 -8.94
CA VAL A 130 -0.79 7.71 -9.83
C VAL A 130 0.54 8.44 -9.75
N GLN A 131 1.62 7.71 -9.48
CA GLN A 131 2.98 8.23 -9.54
C GLN A 131 3.62 7.83 -10.87
N LEU A 132 3.96 8.84 -11.66
CA LEU A 132 4.47 8.67 -13.02
C LEU A 132 5.99 8.66 -13.01
N ASN A 133 6.55 7.48 -13.23
CA ASN A 133 7.97 7.25 -13.43
C ASN A 133 8.17 6.03 -14.34
N ASP A 134 9.40 5.54 -14.42
CA ASP A 134 9.77 4.36 -15.21
C ASP A 134 10.52 3.38 -14.32
N GLY A 135 10.60 2.11 -14.72
CA GLY A 135 11.23 1.06 -13.94
C GLY A 135 11.63 -0.14 -14.79
N TYR A 136 12.66 -0.84 -14.35
CA TYR A 136 13.06 -2.08 -15.01
C TYR A 136 12.03 -3.17 -14.75
N GLY A 137 11.32 -3.57 -15.81
CA GLY A 137 10.46 -4.74 -15.77
C GLY A 137 11.27 -6.04 -15.83
N ARG A 138 10.71 -7.11 -15.26
CA ARG A 138 11.24 -8.47 -15.47
C ARG A 138 10.60 -9.08 -16.71
N LEU A 139 11.40 -9.35 -17.73
CA LEU A 139 11.04 -10.26 -18.81
C LEU A 139 11.64 -11.63 -18.48
N GLY A 140 10.90 -12.45 -17.71
CA GLY A 140 11.32 -13.81 -17.33
C GLY A 140 12.45 -13.83 -16.31
#